data_AF-A0AA38M815-F1
#
_entry.id   AF-A0AA38M815-F1
#
_cell.length_a   1.000
_cell.length_b   1.000
_cell.length_c   1.000
_cell.angle_alpha   90.00
_cell.angle_beta   90.00
_cell.angle_gamma   90.00
#
_symmetry.space_group_name_H-M   'P 1'
#
loop_
_entity.id
_entity.type
_entity.pdbx_description
1 polymer ?
#
loop_
_entity_poly.entity_id
_entity_poly.type
_entity_poly.pdbx_seq_one_letter_code
_entity_poly.pdbx_strand_id
1 'polypeptide(L)'
;MTEREKGRNKVMMGLAIETGEQKQVIEKVTTFLEEKFKVDIKLKSAYKIAEKVYVVEFENREEKINVVESKKNLKGSSIYINDDLAKTERTIQNKIKEEATKEGNKGKMVRMGYNKLTVDGRNFEWNEEEVRLKKAENF
;
A
#
# COMPACT_ATOMS: atom_id res chain seq x y z
N MET A 1 3.96 -7.85 15.97
CA MET A 1 4.67 -7.51 14.72
C MET A 1 5.69 -8.59 14.39
N THR A 2 5.33 -9.51 13.49
CA THR A 2 6.25 -10.53 12.94
C THR A 2 7.18 -9.92 11.88
N GLU A 3 8.33 -10.55 11.61
CA GLU A 3 9.26 -10.18 10.52
C GLU A 3 8.54 -10.06 9.16
N ARG A 4 7.54 -10.92 8.92
CA ARG A 4 6.65 -10.89 7.74
C ARG A 4 5.82 -9.61 7.66
N GLU A 5 5.35 -9.07 8.79
CA GLU A 5 4.61 -7.80 8.85
C GLU A 5 5.53 -6.60 8.63
N LYS A 6 6.78 -6.64 9.14
CA LYS A 6 7.78 -5.59 8.91
C LYS A 6 8.17 -5.43 7.45
N GLY A 7 8.20 -6.53 6.68
CA GLY A 7 8.46 -6.50 5.24
C GLY A 7 7.29 -5.95 4.41
N ARG A 8 6.05 -6.08 4.91
CA ARG A 8 4.83 -5.70 4.19
C ARG A 8 4.68 -4.20 4.01
N ASN A 9 5.24 -3.39 4.89
CA ASN A 9 5.16 -1.93 4.79
C ASN A 9 6.33 -1.33 4.01
N LYS A 10 7.19 -2.14 3.38
CA LYS A 10 8.39 -1.65 2.70
C LYS A 10 8.24 -1.65 1.19
N VAL A 11 8.84 -0.65 0.54
CA VAL A 11 9.01 -0.57 -0.92
C VAL A 11 10.43 -0.16 -1.26
N MET A 12 10.92 -0.61 -2.42
CA MET A 12 12.16 -0.09 -3.00
C MET A 12 11.83 1.01 -4.00
N MET A 13 12.48 2.16 -3.85
CA MET A 13 12.30 3.31 -4.72
C MET A 13 13.61 3.73 -5.38
N GLY A 14 13.57 3.92 -6.70
CA GLY A 14 14.61 4.61 -7.44
C GLY A 14 14.34 6.11 -7.46
N LEU A 15 15.13 6.89 -6.74
CA LEU A 15 15.02 8.35 -6.64
C LEU A 15 16.42 8.99 -6.67
N ALA A 16 16.61 10.02 -7.48
CA ALA A 16 17.83 10.82 -7.46
C ALA A 16 17.75 11.88 -6.36
N ILE A 17 17.94 11.49 -5.11
CA ILE A 17 18.02 12.43 -3.98
C ILE A 17 19.49 12.66 -3.62
N GLU A 18 19.96 13.89 -3.82
CA GLU A 18 21.25 14.34 -3.30
C GLU A 18 21.08 14.71 -1.82
N THR A 19 21.57 13.84 -0.93
CA THR A 19 21.68 14.11 0.52
C THR A 19 22.62 13.13 1.20
N GLY A 20 23.38 13.63 2.18
CA GLY A 20 24.26 12.86 3.05
C GLY A 20 23.64 12.48 4.41
N GLU A 21 22.47 13.02 4.78
CA GLU A 21 21.85 12.82 6.10
C GLU A 21 20.53 12.05 6.03
N GLN A 22 20.38 11.04 6.88
CA GLN A 22 19.22 10.14 6.90
C GLN A 22 17.89 10.84 7.26
N LYS A 23 17.90 11.84 8.15
CA LYS A 23 16.69 12.62 8.47
C LYS A 23 16.16 13.40 7.25
N GLN A 24 17.08 13.99 6.48
CA GLN A 24 16.72 14.69 5.25
C GLN A 24 16.19 13.75 4.16
N VAL A 25 16.58 12.46 4.19
CA VAL A 25 16.02 11.46 3.25
C VAL A 25 14.54 11.23 3.53
N ILE A 26 14.14 11.06 4.79
CA ILE A 26 12.73 10.82 5.14
C ILE A 26 11.86 12.00 4.71
N GLU A 27 12.26 13.22 5.05
CA GLU A 27 11.52 14.43 4.66
C GLU A 27 11.41 14.56 3.14
N LYS A 28 12.52 14.46 2.41
CA LYS A 28 12.53 14.59 0.94
C LYS A 28 11.70 13.51 0.25
N VAL A 29 11.75 12.26 0.73
CA VAL A 29 10.94 11.17 0.17
C VAL A 29 9.46 11.41 0.48
N THR A 30 9.12 11.84 1.70
CA THR A 30 7.73 12.11 2.11
C THR A 30 7.14 13.21 1.23
N THR A 31 7.78 14.39 1.15
CA THR A 31 7.34 15.50 0.31
C THR A 31 7.17 15.08 -1.15
N PHE A 32 8.14 14.33 -1.70
CA PHE A 32 8.03 13.83 -3.07
C PHE A 32 6.79 12.96 -3.27
N LEU A 33 6.50 12.04 -2.36
CA LEU A 33 5.37 11.13 -2.47
C LEU A 33 4.04 11.89 -2.33
N GLU A 34 3.94 12.80 -1.37
CA GLU A 34 2.75 13.61 -1.12
C GLU A 34 2.41 14.52 -2.31
N GLU A 35 3.41 15.23 -2.87
CA GLU A 35 3.23 16.09 -4.04
C GLU A 35 2.82 15.27 -5.27
N LYS A 36 3.47 14.13 -5.49
CA LYS A 36 3.28 13.31 -6.69
C LYS A 36 1.95 12.57 -6.68
N PHE A 37 1.51 12.12 -5.51
CA PHE A 37 0.35 11.25 -5.37
C PHE A 37 -0.86 11.93 -4.72
N LYS A 38 -0.72 13.17 -4.22
CA LYS A 38 -1.77 13.94 -3.56
C LYS A 38 -2.43 13.18 -2.40
N VAL A 39 -1.61 12.48 -1.63
CA VAL A 39 -2.01 11.71 -0.45
C VAL A 39 -1.14 12.14 0.73
N ASP A 40 -1.72 12.16 1.92
CA ASP A 40 -0.97 12.33 3.18
C ASP A 40 -0.29 11.00 3.53
N ILE A 41 1.02 11.01 3.76
CA ILE A 41 1.82 9.79 3.94
C ILE A 41 2.70 9.94 5.17
N LYS A 42 2.76 8.89 5.99
CA LYS A 42 3.70 8.83 7.11
C LYS A 42 4.70 7.71 6.90
N LEU A 43 5.97 8.10 6.86
CA LEU A 43 7.08 7.17 6.75
C LEU A 43 7.65 6.89 8.13
N LYS A 44 7.78 5.59 8.44
CA LYS A 44 8.46 5.11 9.64
C LYS A 44 9.98 5.15 9.47
N SER A 45 10.47 4.81 8.28
CA SER A 45 11.90 4.95 7.97
C SER A 45 12.13 5.04 6.46
N ALA A 46 13.23 5.69 6.08
CA ALA A 46 13.75 5.64 4.71
C ALA A 46 15.29 5.60 4.78
N TYR A 47 15.90 4.70 4.03
CA TYR A 47 17.36 4.57 3.99
C TYR A 47 17.85 4.16 2.62
N LYS A 48 19.03 4.65 2.26
CA LYS A 48 19.68 4.38 0.98
C LYS A 48 20.33 2.99 1.01
N ILE A 49 20.10 2.20 -0.05
CA ILE A 49 20.71 0.87 -0.21
C ILE A 49 21.66 0.79 -1.40
N ALA A 50 21.52 1.68 -2.39
CA ALA A 50 22.44 1.81 -3.51
C ALA A 50 22.39 3.24 -4.07
N GLU A 51 23.20 3.54 -5.09
CA GLU A 51 23.14 4.82 -5.79
C GLU A 51 21.73 5.06 -6.32
N LYS A 52 21.06 6.12 -5.83
CA LYS A 52 19.68 6.47 -6.16
C LYS A 52 18.62 5.42 -5.79
N VAL A 53 18.93 4.43 -4.94
CA VAL A 53 17.96 3.42 -4.50
C VAL A 53 17.74 3.49 -2.99
N TYR A 54 16.48 3.57 -2.60
CA TYR A 54 16.03 3.72 -1.22
C TYR A 54 15.05 2.61 -0.85
N VAL A 55 15.15 2.12 0.38
CA VAL A 55 14.08 1.34 1.02
C VAL A 55 13.27 2.31 1.86
N VAL A 56 11.96 2.30 1.65
CA VAL A 56 11.00 3.17 2.33
C VAL A 56 10.03 2.29 3.10
N GLU A 57 9.89 2.52 4.40
CA GLU A 57 8.94 1.84 5.29
C GLU A 57 7.82 2.81 5.67
N PHE A 58 6.58 2.48 5.30
CA PHE A 58 5.38 3.22 5.66
C PHE A 58 4.94 2.91 7.11
N GLU A 59 4.33 3.88 7.78
CA GLU A 59 3.71 3.64 9.10
C GLU A 59 2.57 2.62 8.99
N ASN A 60 1.75 2.73 7.95
CA ASN A 60 0.65 1.81 7.69
C ASN A 60 0.68 1.23 6.27
N ARG A 61 0.00 0.09 6.13
CA ARG A 61 -0.04 -0.69 4.88
C ARG A 61 -0.95 -0.06 3.81
N GLU A 62 -1.93 0.72 4.24
CA GLU A 62 -2.89 1.37 3.35
C GLU A 62 -2.22 2.49 2.53
N GLU A 63 -1.38 3.31 3.17
CA GLU A 63 -0.55 4.33 2.53
C GLU A 63 0.38 3.73 1.48
N LYS A 64 1.08 2.64 1.84
CA LYS A 64 1.92 1.89 0.91
C LYS A 64 1.13 1.50 -0.35
N ILE A 65 -0.07 0.94 -0.17
CA ILE A 65 -0.89 0.47 -1.29
C ILE A 65 -1.36 1.63 -2.15
N ASN A 66 -1.76 2.76 -1.55
CA ASN A 66 -2.14 3.96 -2.28
C ASN A 66 -0.99 4.47 -3.16
N VAL A 67 0.24 4.48 -2.62
CA VAL A 67 1.45 4.84 -3.37
C VAL A 67 1.74 3.86 -4.51
N VAL A 68 1.65 2.55 -4.23
CA VAL A 68 1.91 1.50 -5.23
C VAL A 68 0.84 1.48 -6.34
N GLU A 69 -0.44 1.70 -6.02
CA GLU A 69 -1.51 1.82 -7.03
C GLU A 69 -1.31 3.08 -7.88
N SER A 70 -0.82 4.16 -7.27
CA SER A 70 -0.55 5.43 -7.94
C SER A 70 0.75 5.42 -8.74
N LYS A 71 1.60 4.39 -8.64
CA LYS A 71 2.86 4.28 -9.39
C LYS A 71 2.69 4.40 -10.91
N LYS A 72 1.50 4.11 -11.45
CA LYS A 72 1.16 4.33 -12.87
C LYS A 72 1.33 5.81 -13.28
N ASN A 73 1.20 6.73 -12.34
CA ASN A 73 1.41 8.18 -12.52
C ASN A 73 2.90 8.55 -12.60
N LEU A 74 3.81 7.60 -12.35
CA LEU A 74 5.26 7.75 -12.52
C LEU A 74 5.73 7.37 -13.93
N LYS A 75 4.82 6.88 -14.80
CA LYS A 75 5.16 6.46 -16.17
C LYS A 75 5.75 7.65 -16.94
N GLY A 76 6.98 7.48 -17.44
CA GLY A 76 7.73 8.54 -18.14
C GLY A 76 8.67 9.36 -17.24
N SER A 77 8.71 9.09 -15.93
CA SER A 77 9.75 9.61 -15.04
C SER A 77 10.89 8.58 -14.86
N SER A 78 12.07 9.03 -14.44
CA SER A 78 13.18 8.17 -14.04
C SER A 78 12.97 7.46 -12.69
N ILE A 79 11.81 7.71 -12.06
CA ILE A 79 11.46 7.26 -10.71
C ILE A 79 10.68 5.96 -10.81
N TYR A 80 11.12 4.95 -10.08
CA TYR A 80 10.43 3.65 -10.03
C TYR A 80 10.14 3.26 -8.59
N ILE A 81 9.03 2.53 -8.41
CA ILE A 81 8.65 1.89 -7.15
C ILE A 81 8.52 0.40 -7.42
N ASN A 82 9.41 -0.38 -6.83
CA ASN A 82 9.40 -1.84 -6.90
C ASN A 82 9.00 -2.45 -5.56
N ASP A 83 8.16 -3.47 -5.64
CA ASP A 83 7.64 -4.19 -4.47
C ASP A 83 7.22 -5.60 -4.93
N ASP A 84 7.85 -6.62 -4.36
CA ASP A 84 7.55 -8.02 -4.63
C ASP A 84 6.20 -8.45 -4.02
N LEU A 85 5.78 -7.85 -2.89
CA LEU A 85 4.50 -8.13 -2.22
C LEU A 85 3.31 -7.44 -2.90
N ALA A 86 3.56 -6.36 -3.63
CA ALA A 86 2.52 -5.58 -4.34
C ALA A 86 1.70 -6.41 -5.32
N LYS A 87 2.26 -7.44 -5.97
CA LYS A 87 1.49 -8.28 -6.90
C LYS A 87 0.41 -9.08 -6.16
N THR A 88 0.78 -9.69 -5.03
CA THR A 88 -0.15 -10.46 -4.19
C THR A 88 -1.18 -9.53 -3.56
N GLU A 89 -0.75 -8.41 -2.99
CA GLU A 89 -1.65 -7.41 -2.41
C GLU A 89 -2.64 -6.84 -3.44
N ARG A 90 -2.17 -6.57 -4.66
CA ARG A 90 -3.03 -6.12 -5.76
C ARG A 90 -4.02 -7.18 -6.20
N THR A 91 -3.62 -8.45 -6.18
CA THR A 91 -4.51 -9.57 -6.50
C THR A 91 -5.61 -9.70 -5.45
N ILE A 92 -5.24 -9.58 -4.17
CA ILE A 92 -6.18 -9.57 -3.04
C ILE A 92 -7.16 -8.39 -3.20
N GLN A 93 -6.65 -7.18 -3.40
CA GLN A 93 -7.48 -5.98 -3.53
C GLN A 93 -8.42 -6.06 -4.74
N ASN A 94 -7.97 -6.63 -5.86
CA ASN A 94 -8.82 -6.86 -7.03
C ASN A 94 -9.95 -7.83 -6.72
N LYS A 95 -9.68 -8.94 -6.02
CA LYS A 95 -10.73 -9.88 -5.60
C LYS A 95 -11.74 -9.23 -4.66
N ILE A 96 -11.29 -8.37 -3.75
CA ILE A 96 -12.19 -7.60 -2.88
C ILE A 96 -13.02 -6.62 -3.71
N LYS A 97 -12.44 -5.94 -4.72
CA LYS A 97 -13.17 -5.05 -5.64
C LYS A 97 -14.22 -5.82 -6.45
N GLU A 98 -13.90 -7.01 -6.94
CA GLU A 98 -14.85 -7.88 -7.64
C GLU A 98 -16.02 -8.26 -6.74
N GLU A 99 -15.76 -8.66 -5.50
CA GLU A 99 -16.82 -9.02 -4.55
C GLU A 99 -17.66 -7.80 -4.15
N ALA A 100 -17.02 -6.66 -3.93
CA ALA A 100 -17.70 -5.39 -3.69
C ALA A 100 -18.66 -5.03 -4.83
N THR A 101 -18.22 -5.21 -6.07
CA THR A 101 -19.02 -4.94 -7.27
C THR A 101 -20.20 -5.91 -7.37
N LYS A 102 -19.97 -7.21 -7.11
CA LYS A 102 -21.04 -8.22 -7.09
C LYS A 102 -22.10 -7.92 -6.05
N GLU A 103 -21.71 -7.54 -4.84
CA GLU A 103 -22.65 -7.21 -3.77
C GLU A 103 -23.36 -5.88 -4.03
N GLY A 104 -22.67 -4.88 -4.58
CA GLY A 104 -23.26 -3.62 -5.01
C GLY A 104 -24.28 -3.80 -6.14
N ASN A 105 -24.01 -4.66 -7.11
CA ASN A 105 -24.95 -5.01 -8.18
C ASN A 105 -26.22 -5.72 -7.66
N LYS A 106 -26.16 -6.30 -6.46
CA LYS A 106 -27.34 -6.85 -5.75
C LYS A 106 -28.11 -5.78 -4.95
N GLY A 107 -27.73 -4.50 -5.06
CA GLY A 107 -28.37 -3.37 -4.37
C GLY A 107 -27.93 -3.19 -2.91
N LYS A 108 -26.85 -3.85 -2.48
CA LYS A 108 -26.37 -3.77 -1.09
C LYS A 108 -25.50 -2.54 -0.85
N MET A 109 -25.49 -2.06 0.38
CA MET A 109 -24.59 -0.98 0.80
C MET A 109 -23.20 -1.55 1.06
N VAL A 110 -22.25 -1.23 0.18
CA VAL A 110 -20.89 -1.73 0.25
C VAL A 110 -19.91 -0.63 0.64
N ARG A 111 -19.05 -0.91 1.63
CA ARG A 111 -17.88 -0.08 1.94
C ARG A 111 -16.63 -0.95 1.88
N MET A 112 -15.65 -0.49 1.12
CA MET A 112 -14.36 -1.15 1.02
C MET A 112 -13.38 -0.55 2.01
N GLY A 113 -12.55 -1.39 2.62
CA GLY A 113 -11.38 -0.97 3.37
C GLY A 113 -10.19 -1.86 3.05
N TYR A 114 -9.05 -1.60 3.69
CA TYR A 114 -7.87 -2.42 3.47
C TYR A 114 -8.07 -3.88 3.92
N ASN A 115 -7.90 -4.83 2.98
CA ASN A 115 -8.15 -6.26 3.20
C ASN A 115 -9.53 -6.59 3.81
N LYS A 116 -10.50 -5.69 3.67
CA LYS A 116 -11.83 -5.86 4.27
C LYS A 116 -12.94 -5.31 3.39
N LEU A 117 -14.12 -5.88 3.57
CA LEU A 117 -15.34 -5.48 2.90
C LEU A 117 -16.45 -5.40 3.94
N THR A 118 -17.19 -4.29 3.95
CA THR A 118 -18.41 -4.15 4.73
C THR A 118 -19.60 -4.20 3.78
N VAL A 119 -20.54 -5.11 4.02
CA VAL A 119 -21.75 -5.28 3.21
C VAL A 119 -22.96 -5.23 4.13
N ASP A 120 -23.84 -4.25 3.94
CA ASP A 120 -25.02 -4.01 4.79
C ASP A 120 -24.68 -4.02 6.30
N GLY A 121 -23.57 -3.35 6.65
CA GLY A 121 -23.09 -3.26 8.03
C GLY A 121 -22.36 -4.52 8.56
N ARG A 122 -22.24 -5.60 7.77
CA ARG A 122 -21.48 -6.80 8.14
C ARG A 122 -20.05 -6.70 7.64
N ASN A 123 -19.08 -6.88 8.53
CA ASN A 123 -17.67 -6.84 8.21
C ASN A 123 -17.15 -8.20 7.75
N PHE A 124 -16.35 -8.19 6.70
CA PHE A 124 -15.63 -9.34 6.18
C PHE A 124 -14.15 -8.98 6.06
N GLU A 125 -13.27 -9.88 6.46
CA GLU A 125 -11.82 -9.73 6.39
C GLU A 125 -11.22 -10.77 5.47
N TRP A 126 -10.15 -10.37 4.78
CA TRP A 126 -9.42 -11.23 3.88
C TRP A 126 -8.61 -12.27 4.65
N ASN A 127 -8.94 -13.53 4.46
CA ASN A 127 -8.15 -14.64 4.95
C ASN A 127 -7.09 -15.01 3.90
N GLU A 128 -5.81 -14.83 4.22
CA GLU A 128 -4.71 -15.11 3.29
C GLU A 128 -4.51 -16.62 3.03
N GLU A 129 -4.81 -17.48 4.00
CA GLU A 129 -4.65 -18.94 3.87
C GLU A 129 -5.70 -19.55 2.93
N GLU A 130 -6.95 -19.10 3.06
CA GLU A 130 -8.07 -19.57 2.26
C GLU A 130 -8.33 -18.71 1.01
N VAL A 131 -7.58 -17.61 0.85
CA VAL A 131 -7.64 -16.71 -0.32
C VAL A 131 -9.08 -16.22 -0.58
N ARG A 132 -9.83 -15.89 0.49
CA ARG A 132 -11.22 -15.41 0.43
C ARG A 132 -11.59 -14.49 1.59
N LEU A 133 -12.65 -13.70 1.41
CA LEU A 133 -13.28 -12.92 2.48
C LEU A 133 -14.03 -13.85 3.45
N LYS A 134 -13.75 -13.74 4.74
CA LYS A 134 -14.50 -14.38 5.84
C LYS A 134 -15.22 -13.33 6.64
N LYS A 135 -16.38 -13.67 7.19
CA LYS A 135 -17.08 -12.81 8.15
C LYS A 135 -16.14 -12.57 9.34
N ALA A 136 -15.95 -11.32 9.72
CA ALA A 136 -15.23 -10.99 10.94
C ALA A 136 -16.07 -11.53 12.12
N GLU A 137 -15.54 -12.49 12.86
CA GLU A 137 -16.11 -12.90 14.13
C GLU A 137 -15.72 -11.81 15.14
N ASN A 138 -16.73 -11.16 15.73
CA ASN A 138 -16.50 -10.24 16.84
C ASN A 138 -15.88 -11.05 17.99
N PHE A 139 -14.65 -10.69 18.40
CA PHE A 139 -14.10 -11.10 19.68
C PHE A 139 -14.82 -10.38 20.83
#